data_AF-A0A327NCX3-F1
#
_entry.id   AF-A0A327NCX3-F1
#
_cell.length_a   1.000
_cell.length_b   1.000
_cell.length_c   1.000
_cell.angle_alpha   90.00
_cell.angle_beta   90.00
_cell.angle_gamma   90.00
#
_symmetry.space_group_name_H-M   'P 1'
#
loop_
_entity.id
_entity.type
_entity.pdbx_description
1 polymer ?
#
loop_
_entity_poly.entity_id
_entity_poly.type
_entity_poly.pdbx_seq_one_letter_code
_entity_poly.pdbx_strand_id
1 'polypeptide(L)'
;MAITKVPDERSKPETQPKAVSEKKIQQFINKGGKPTDRGEEDSVSGGTKSLKLVLTLKEMSAIKELRDKRPSRRKIPISVHDWVIEAILEKIKREQKQHGLTLL
;
A
#
# COMPACT_ATOMS: atom_id res chain seq x y z
N MET A 1 23.37 -18.33 -50.95
CA MET A 1 23.48 -17.81 -49.57
C MET A 1 24.86 -17.20 -49.42
N ALA A 2 24.92 -15.91 -49.10
CA ALA A 2 26.15 -15.14 -48.98
C ALA A 2 26.77 -15.33 -47.59
N ILE A 3 28.09 -15.48 -47.53
CA ILE A 3 28.85 -15.32 -46.28
C ILE A 3 30.07 -14.48 -46.61
N THR A 4 29.96 -13.20 -46.27
CA THR A 4 30.95 -12.16 -46.45
C THR A 4 32.06 -12.29 -45.42
N LYS A 5 33.28 -12.21 -45.95
CA LYS A 5 34.57 -11.96 -45.32
C LYS A 5 34.47 -10.87 -44.24
N VAL A 6 34.88 -11.19 -43.00
CA VAL A 6 35.12 -10.22 -41.93
C VAL A 6 36.62 -9.92 -41.85
N PRO A 7 37.02 -8.66 -41.96
CA PRO A 7 38.27 -8.20 -41.38
C PRO A 7 38.02 -7.19 -40.26
N ASP A 8 38.45 -7.61 -39.08
CA ASP A 8 39.29 -6.91 -38.11
C ASP A 8 39.35 -5.37 -38.17
N GLU A 9 38.94 -4.73 -37.07
CA GLU A 9 39.70 -3.68 -36.36
C GLU A 9 38.79 -2.97 -35.37
N ARG A 10 39.10 -3.06 -34.07
CA ARG A 10 39.23 -1.92 -33.14
C ARG A 10 39.56 -2.45 -31.74
N SER A 11 40.87 -2.53 -31.53
CA SER A 11 41.54 -2.53 -30.23
C SER A 11 40.90 -1.51 -29.26
N LYS A 12 40.31 -2.01 -28.19
CA LYS A 12 39.90 -1.20 -27.04
C LYS A 12 41.00 -1.32 -26.00
N PRO A 13 41.67 -0.23 -25.56
CA PRO A 13 42.71 -0.34 -24.56
C PRO A 13 42.08 -0.77 -23.23
N GLU A 14 42.55 -1.92 -22.72
CA GLU A 14 42.31 -2.38 -21.36
C GLU A 14 42.79 -1.30 -20.39
N THR A 15 41.85 -0.55 -19.83
CA THR A 15 42.17 0.39 -18.77
C THR A 15 42.38 -0.44 -17.51
N GLN A 16 43.65 -0.64 -17.16
CA GLN A 16 44.06 -1.25 -15.90
C GLN A 16 43.24 -0.67 -14.73
N PRO A 17 42.74 -1.49 -13.78
CA PRO A 17 42.03 -0.96 -12.63
C PRO A 17 43.01 -0.09 -11.83
N LYS A 18 42.79 1.23 -11.85
CA LYS A 18 43.55 2.17 -11.03
C LYS A 18 43.47 1.68 -9.58
N ALA A 19 44.63 1.38 -8.99
CA ALA A 19 44.74 0.99 -7.59
C ALA A 19 43.95 1.99 -6.74
N VAL A 20 42.84 1.53 -6.18
CA VAL A 20 41.98 2.36 -5.34
C VAL A 20 42.81 2.68 -4.10
N SER A 21 43.07 3.97 -3.85
CA SER A 21 43.84 4.36 -2.68
C SER A 21 43.15 3.88 -1.42
N GLU A 22 43.92 3.37 -0.46
CA GLU A 22 43.42 2.86 0.81
C GLU A 22 42.54 3.89 1.55
N LYS A 23 42.87 5.19 1.37
CA LYS A 23 42.06 6.31 1.86
C LYS A 23 40.64 6.35 1.27
N LYS A 24 40.45 6.01 -0.01
CA LYS A 24 39.11 5.91 -0.62
C LYS A 24 38.33 4.71 -0.07
N ILE A 25 39.01 3.61 0.23
CA ILE A 25 38.39 2.43 0.81
C ILE A 25 37.92 2.76 2.24
N GLN A 26 38.77 3.40 3.05
CA GLN A 26 38.41 3.87 4.39
C GLN A 26 37.24 4.87 4.37
N GLN A 27 37.21 5.78 3.39
CA GLN A 27 36.09 6.69 3.21
C GLN A 27 34.77 5.97 2.88
N PHE A 28 34.82 4.89 2.09
CA PHE A 28 33.64 4.06 1.80
C PHE A 28 33.18 3.26 3.02
N ILE A 29 34.11 2.69 3.79
CA ILE A 29 33.81 1.95 5.03
C ILE A 29 33.19 2.88 6.08
N ASN A 30 33.74 4.09 6.25
CA ASN A 30 33.24 5.08 7.19
C ASN A 30 31.90 5.71 6.75
N LYS A 31 31.54 5.57 5.47
CA LYS A 31 30.23 5.97 4.92
C LYS A 31 29.15 4.93 5.17
N GLY A 32 29.31 4.13 6.23
CA GLY A 32 28.45 3.03 6.65
C GLY A 32 27.00 3.30 6.30
N GLY A 33 26.38 2.36 5.59
CA GLY A 33 25.00 2.46 5.18
C GLY A 33 24.13 2.66 6.41
N LYS A 34 23.54 3.86 6.55
CA LYS A 34 22.40 4.02 7.43
C LYS A 34 21.35 3.04 6.93
N PRO A 35 20.84 2.12 7.78
CA PRO A 35 19.59 1.45 7.46
C PRO A 35 18.60 2.56 7.12
N THR A 36 17.88 2.44 6.02
CA THR A 36 16.66 3.23 5.87
C THR A 36 15.84 2.88 7.09
N ASP A 37 15.66 3.83 8.02
CA ASP A 37 14.68 3.68 9.09
C ASP A 37 13.39 3.34 8.36
N ARG A 38 13.00 2.06 8.43
CA ARG A 38 11.70 1.62 7.99
C ARG A 38 10.80 2.24 9.03
N GLY A 39 10.38 3.47 8.74
CA GLY A 39 9.76 4.36 9.68
C GLY A 39 8.81 3.58 10.56
N GLU A 40 9.09 3.58 11.85
CA GLU A 40 8.04 3.60 12.85
C GLU A 40 7.31 4.95 12.69
N GLU A 41 6.68 5.16 11.52
CA GLU A 41 5.74 6.24 11.31
C GLU A 41 4.45 5.80 11.99
N ASP A 42 4.27 6.32 13.19
CA ASP A 42 3.01 6.79 13.72
C ASP A 42 1.80 5.88 13.47
N SER A 43 1.57 5.00 14.43
CA SER A 43 0.42 4.12 14.59
C SER A 43 -0.94 4.83 14.77
N VAL A 44 -1.10 6.06 14.28
CA VAL A 44 -2.35 6.84 14.33
C VAL A 44 -2.67 7.58 13.01
N SER A 45 -1.84 7.49 11.97
CA SER A 45 -2.07 8.27 10.74
C SER A 45 -2.84 7.50 9.66
N GLY A 46 -4.11 7.89 9.44
CA GLY A 46 -4.77 8.06 8.13
C GLY A 46 -4.72 6.96 7.06
N GLY A 47 -4.19 5.77 7.33
CA GLY A 47 -3.99 4.72 6.34
C GLY A 47 -5.25 3.90 6.08
N THR A 48 -5.55 3.63 4.80
CA THR A 48 -6.58 2.66 4.44
C THR A 48 -6.08 1.24 4.67
N LYS A 49 -6.81 0.46 5.48
CA LYS A 49 -6.57 -0.98 5.66
C LYS A 49 -7.65 -1.77 4.94
N SER A 50 -7.26 -2.79 4.20
CA SER A 50 -8.20 -3.72 3.57
C SER A 50 -8.68 -4.75 4.60
N LEU A 51 -9.98 -5.00 4.60
CA LEU A 51 -10.61 -6.04 5.41
C LEU A 51 -11.40 -6.97 4.49
N LYS A 52 -11.18 -8.29 4.63
CA LYS A 52 -12.01 -9.28 3.95
C LYS A 52 -13.18 -9.65 4.85
N LEU A 53 -14.38 -9.23 4.48
CA LEU A 53 -15.62 -9.58 5.17
C LEU A 53 -16.30 -10.76 4.46
N VAL A 54 -16.55 -11.84 5.21
CA VAL A 54 -17.32 -12.99 4.73
C VAL A 54 -18.67 -12.96 5.41
N LEU A 55 -19.74 -12.91 4.61
CA LEU A 55 -21.12 -12.88 5.07
C LEU A 55 -21.86 -14.12 4.59
N THR A 56 -22.81 -14.59 5.38
CA THR A 56 -23.74 -15.64 4.98
C THR A 56 -24.72 -15.12 3.91
N LEU A 57 -25.32 -16.05 3.16
CA LEU A 57 -26.32 -15.69 2.13
C LEU A 57 -27.53 -14.97 2.72
N LYS A 58 -27.95 -15.34 3.93
CA LYS A 58 -29.08 -14.71 4.63
C LYS A 58 -28.77 -13.26 4.99
N GLU A 59 -27.57 -13.00 5.53
CA GLU A 59 -27.12 -11.64 5.86
C GLU A 59 -27.02 -10.78 4.60
N MET A 60 -26.46 -11.33 3.52
CA MET A 60 -26.36 -10.61 2.24
C MET A 60 -27.73 -10.24 1.66
N SER A 61 -28.72 -11.12 1.75
CA SER A 61 -30.10 -10.83 1.31
C SER A 61 -30.73 -9.73 2.15
N ALA A 62 -30.62 -9.83 3.49
CA ALA A 62 -31.17 -8.85 4.40
C ALA A 62 -30.58 -7.45 4.19
N ILE A 63 -29.27 -7.35 3.95
CA ILE A 63 -28.59 -6.09 3.65
C ILE A 63 -29.16 -5.47 2.36
N LYS A 64 -29.33 -6.26 1.31
CA LYS A 64 -29.89 -5.76 0.03
C LYS A 64 -31.31 -5.24 0.22
N GLU A 65 -32.17 -6.00 0.89
CA GLU A 65 -33.56 -5.59 1.14
C GLU A 65 -33.65 -4.30 1.96
N LEU A 66 -32.86 -4.17 3.02
CA LEU A 66 -32.87 -2.97 3.87
C LEU A 66 -32.29 -1.75 3.15
N ARG A 67 -31.25 -1.95 2.34
CA ARG A 67 -30.66 -0.89 1.52
C ARG A 67 -31.67 -0.35 0.51
N ASP A 68 -32.42 -1.23 -0.15
CA ASP A 68 -33.38 -0.85 -1.20
C ASP A 68 -34.62 -0.15 -0.61
N LYS A 69 -34.97 -0.46 0.66
CA LYS A 69 -36.03 0.24 1.41
C LYS A 69 -35.60 1.62 1.93
N ARG A 70 -34.32 1.97 1.86
CA ARG A 70 -33.85 3.28 2.36
C ARG A 70 -34.50 4.39 1.53
N PRO A 71 -35.16 5.38 2.14
CA PRO A 71 -35.67 6.53 1.43
C PRO A 71 -34.49 7.37 0.92
N SER A 72 -34.08 7.13 -0.33
CA SER A 72 -33.00 7.88 -0.95
C SER A 72 -33.54 9.16 -1.57
N ARG A 73 -32.99 10.31 -1.18
CA ARG A 73 -33.20 11.58 -1.89
C ARG A 73 -32.41 11.65 -3.21
N ARG A 74 -31.51 10.69 -3.46
CA ARG A 74 -30.62 10.66 -4.62
C ARG A 74 -31.03 9.53 -5.57
N LYS A 75 -30.93 9.79 -6.88
CA LYS A 75 -31.24 8.82 -7.94
C LYS A 75 -30.31 7.61 -7.97
N ILE A 76 -29.12 7.70 -7.36
CA ILE A 76 -28.11 6.63 -7.38
C ILE A 76 -28.18 5.86 -6.04
N PRO A 77 -28.38 4.53 -6.07
CA PRO A 77 -28.35 3.71 -4.88
C PRO A 77 -26.93 3.62 -4.31
N ILE A 78 -26.83 3.58 -2.98
CA ILE A 78 -25.55 3.43 -2.26
C ILE A 78 -25.01 2.02 -2.49
N SER A 79 -23.67 1.87 -2.53
CA SER A 79 -23.04 0.55 -2.66
C SER A 79 -23.30 -0.31 -1.42
N VAL A 80 -23.25 -1.64 -1.56
CA VAL A 80 -23.37 -2.54 -0.39
C VAL A 80 -22.24 -2.28 0.61
N HIS A 81 -21.03 -2.01 0.09
CA HIS A 81 -19.86 -1.69 0.89
C HIS A 81 -20.08 -0.46 1.77
N ASP A 82 -20.52 0.65 1.18
CA ASP A 82 -20.73 1.90 1.93
C ASP A 82 -21.87 1.75 2.93
N TRP A 83 -22.92 1.00 2.58
CA TRP A 83 -24.00 0.70 3.51
C TRP A 83 -23.49 -0.07 4.74
N VAL A 84 -22.61 -1.04 4.55
CA VAL A 84 -22.00 -1.81 5.65
C VAL A 84 -21.09 -0.91 6.49
N ILE A 85 -20.28 -0.05 5.88
CA ILE A 85 -19.43 0.91 6.61
C ILE A 85 -20.29 1.85 7.44
N GLU A 86 -21.36 2.40 6.87
CA GLU A 86 -22.28 3.31 7.58
C GLU A 86 -22.91 2.63 8.80
N ALA A 87 -23.36 1.38 8.64
CA ALA A 87 -23.91 0.59 9.75
C ALA A 87 -22.88 0.34 10.87
N ILE A 88 -21.62 0.05 10.50
CA ILE A 88 -20.53 -0.12 11.47
C ILE A 88 -20.24 1.19 12.21
N LEU A 89 -20.14 2.31 11.49
CA LEU A 89 -19.92 3.63 12.09
C LEU A 89 -21.04 4.03 13.03
N GLU A 90 -22.30 3.79 12.65
CA GLU A 90 -23.45 4.05 13.51
C GLU A 90 -23.40 3.20 14.78
N LYS A 91 -23.03 1.92 14.66
CA LYS A 91 -22.86 1.04 15.82
C LYS A 91 -21.75 1.53 16.73
N ILE A 92 -20.58 1.87 16.21
CA ILE A 92 -19.46 2.43 16.98
C ILE A 92 -19.92 3.68 17.74
N LYS A 93 -20.60 4.60 17.08
CA LYS A 93 -21.10 5.83 17.72
C LYS A 93 -22.10 5.56 18.85
N ARG A 94 -22.97 4.56 18.69
CA ARG A 94 -23.92 4.14 19.74
C ARG A 94 -23.18 3.56 20.95
N GLU A 95 -22.19 2.69 20.72
CA GLU A 95 -21.37 2.09 21.79
C GLU A 95 -20.50 3.14 22.50
N GLN A 96 -19.88 4.05 21.77
CA GLN A 96 -19.13 5.18 22.33
C GLN A 96 -20.00 6.02 23.26
N LYS A 97 -21.25 6.31 22.85
CA LYS A 97 -22.22 7.04 23.69
C LYS A 97 -22.63 6.23 24.93
N GLN A 98 -22.82 4.92 24.79
CA GLN A 98 -23.27 4.05 25.88
C GLN A 98 -22.19 3.82 26.93
N HIS A 99 -20.93 3.70 26.51
CA HIS A 99 -19.80 3.41 27.40
C HIS A 99 -18.97 4.65 27.78
N GLY A 100 -19.31 5.83 27.26
CA GLY A 100 -18.57 7.07 27.53
C GLY A 100 -17.16 7.11 26.94
N LEU A 101 -16.85 6.25 25.96
CA LEU A 101 -15.56 6.28 25.28
C LEU A 101 -15.58 7.30 24.13
N THR A 102 -14.87 8.41 24.28
CA THR A 102 -14.45 9.29 23.18
C THR A 102 -13.14 8.77 22.60
N LEU A 103 -13.21 7.89 21.61
CA LEU A 103 -12.04 7.30 20.92
C LEU A 103 -11.83 7.85 19.50
N LEU A 104 -12.53 8.93 19.13
CA LEU A 104 -12.37 9.65 17.86
C LEU A 104 -12.44 11.15 18.12
#